data_AF-A0A1G8RRR3-F1
#
_entry.id   AF-A0A1G8RRR3-F1
#
_cell.length_a   1.000
_cell.length_b   1.000
_cell.length_c   1.000
_cell.angle_alpha   90.00
_cell.angle_beta   90.00
_cell.angle_gamma   90.00
#
_symmetry.space_group_name_H-M   'P 1'
#
loop_
_entity.id
_entity.type
_entity.pdbx_description
1 polymer ?
#
loop_
_entity_poly.entity_id
_entity_poly.type
_entity_poly.pdbx_seq_one_letter_code
_entity_poly.pdbx_strand_id
1 'polypeptide(L)'
;MDILLNPSICAKFRDTINQSPLFISDETYKVHYNLFCAVMDRLDTSIEYINNHLEPPKTEENLLSFLVYANMVSNGIRLILEDMKITSDFDDAKKEGSYFYFRDICMGFPLSIPKENCPTDDKFFEFIRSVSFAHPFNTDRAIKFPEKEMHYSPFLIPNTNFMKSYGITDGIGIRLYSNRTDSVKDLIFSFDILKSYLRSRYEQLEKVTNRLNEILFEKEQEWRNQKVDRNLSPVDTLKEIAKALQSRYESTSSLDKAILYLEYKHTKPENSTSVSSYREVIVNSIPSLCDATDNLDYEKLEDILSGILRANPKKTYSFANYHLEKIYTYLHEENSPINIAYGLHMAELFANEFARQWVRIIPDEMSYKEIQLLVSAACYLEKENQEKELSL
;
A
#
# COMPACT_ATOMS: atom_id res chain seq x y z
N MET A 1 28.86 5.83 3.04
CA MET A 1 28.32 6.27 1.75
C MET A 1 27.43 7.45 2.08
N ASP A 2 27.72 8.62 1.52
CA ASP A 2 26.90 9.80 1.78
C ASP A 2 25.52 9.59 1.13
N ILE A 3 24.46 9.94 1.85
CA ILE A 3 23.07 9.77 1.41
C ILE A 3 22.45 11.16 1.32
N LEU A 4 22.01 11.56 0.12
CA LEU A 4 21.33 12.84 -0.07
C LEU A 4 19.85 12.73 0.28
N LEU A 5 19.19 11.74 -0.32
CA LEU A 5 17.76 11.46 -0.17
C LEU A 5 17.61 10.16 0.60
N ASN A 6 17.22 10.24 1.87
CA ASN A 6 17.12 9.07 2.75
C ASN A 6 16.04 8.08 2.28
N PRO A 7 16.40 6.88 1.76
CA PRO A 7 15.41 5.95 1.21
C PRO A 7 14.37 5.47 2.23
N SER A 8 14.68 5.55 3.53
CA SER A 8 13.73 5.17 4.58
C SER A 8 12.48 6.06 4.63
N ILE A 9 12.51 7.28 4.07
CA ILE A 9 11.32 8.13 3.98
C ILE A 9 10.31 7.51 3.00
N CYS A 10 10.76 7.09 1.81
CA CYS A 10 9.92 6.40 0.82
C CYS A 10 9.43 5.05 1.35
N ALA A 11 10.33 4.28 2.01
CA ALA A 11 9.96 3.00 2.61
C ALA A 11 8.86 3.16 3.67
N LYS A 12 8.99 4.11 4.60
CA LYS A 12 7.96 4.39 5.61
C LYS A 12 6.62 4.80 4.99
N PHE A 13 6.65 5.65 3.95
CA PHE A 13 5.44 6.02 3.22
C PHE A 13 4.73 4.79 2.63
N ARG A 14 5.48 3.91 1.97
CA ARG A 14 4.98 2.64 1.43
C ARG A 14 4.41 1.73 2.51
N ASP A 15 5.16 1.56 3.60
CA ASP A 15 4.76 0.71 4.71
C ASP A 15 3.45 1.20 5.33
N THR A 16 3.29 2.50 5.56
CA THR A 16 2.03 3.08 6.06
C THR A 16 0.84 2.81 5.15
N ILE A 17 1.01 2.88 3.83
CA ILE A 17 -0.08 2.55 2.88
C ILE A 17 -0.44 1.06 2.96
N ASN A 18 0.56 0.19 3.13
CA ASN A 18 0.37 -1.26 3.13
C ASN A 18 -0.05 -1.84 4.50
N GLN A 19 -0.05 -1.04 5.56
CA GLN A 19 -0.46 -1.47 6.90
C GLN A 19 -1.95 -1.80 7.01
N SER A 20 -2.78 -1.32 6.09
CA SER A 20 -4.22 -1.53 6.13
C SER A 20 -4.80 -1.70 4.71
N PRO A 21 -5.80 -2.58 4.53
CA PRO A 21 -6.55 -2.69 3.27
C PRO A 21 -7.38 -1.43 2.95
N LEU A 22 -7.51 -0.49 3.89
CA LEU A 22 -8.25 0.77 3.77
C LEU A 22 -7.93 1.52 2.46
N PHE A 23 -6.65 1.73 2.15
CA PHE A 23 -6.25 2.53 1.00
C PHE A 23 -6.54 1.86 -0.35
N ILE A 24 -6.67 0.54 -0.38
CA ILE A 24 -6.96 -0.22 -1.61
C ILE A 24 -8.47 -0.39 -1.82
N SER A 25 -9.22 -0.46 -0.71
CA SER A 25 -10.60 -0.95 -0.71
C SER A 25 -11.63 0.15 -0.47
N ASP A 26 -11.32 1.18 0.29
CA ASP A 26 -12.23 2.30 0.55
C ASP A 26 -12.27 3.24 -0.65
N GLU A 27 -13.45 3.45 -1.22
CA GLU A 27 -13.62 4.31 -2.41
C GLU A 27 -13.16 5.76 -2.20
N THR A 28 -13.15 6.24 -0.95
CA THR A 28 -12.63 7.57 -0.59
C THR A 28 -11.11 7.64 -0.76
N TYR A 29 -10.39 6.59 -0.38
CA TYR A 29 -8.93 6.58 -0.33
C TYR A 29 -8.28 5.90 -1.54
N LYS A 30 -8.99 4.98 -2.17
CA LYS A 30 -8.59 4.24 -3.37
C LYS A 30 -8.27 5.14 -4.55
N VAL A 31 -8.93 6.30 -4.65
CA VAL A 31 -8.62 7.30 -5.68
C VAL A 31 -7.17 7.81 -5.58
N HIS A 32 -6.64 7.88 -4.36
CA HIS A 32 -5.27 8.33 -4.08
C HIS A 32 -4.23 7.20 -4.24
N TYR A 33 -4.62 5.95 -3.94
CA TYR A 33 -3.72 4.80 -3.95
C TYR A 33 -2.98 4.60 -5.28
N ASN A 34 -3.69 4.70 -6.41
CA ASN A 34 -3.08 4.55 -7.72
C ASN A 34 -2.02 5.63 -8.00
N LEU A 35 -2.26 6.87 -7.55
CA LEU A 35 -1.27 7.94 -7.65
C LEU A 35 -0.06 7.62 -6.77
N PHE A 36 -0.28 7.16 -5.53
CA PHE A 36 0.80 6.79 -4.62
C PHE A 36 1.70 5.71 -5.22
N CYS A 37 1.12 4.63 -5.77
CA CYS A 37 1.88 3.57 -6.44
C CYS A 37 2.72 4.14 -7.60
N ALA A 38 2.09 4.90 -8.49
CA ALA A 38 2.77 5.47 -9.66
C ALA A 38 3.92 6.40 -9.26
N VAL A 39 3.74 7.21 -8.22
CA VAL A 39 4.80 8.10 -7.71
C VAL A 39 5.89 7.30 -7.02
N MET A 40 5.57 6.32 -6.17
CA MET A 40 6.55 5.49 -5.46
C MET A 40 7.50 4.75 -6.41
N ASP A 41 6.99 4.12 -7.47
CA ASP A 41 7.82 3.40 -8.45
C ASP A 41 8.82 4.34 -9.13
N ARG A 42 8.40 5.57 -9.41
CA ARG A 42 9.26 6.61 -10.00
C ARG A 42 10.23 7.18 -8.99
N LEU A 43 9.82 7.36 -7.74
CA LEU A 43 10.66 7.87 -6.66
C LEU A 43 11.80 6.91 -6.36
N ASP A 44 11.56 5.61 -6.25
CA ASP A 44 12.61 4.63 -5.92
C ASP A 44 13.77 4.68 -6.92
N THR A 45 13.44 4.63 -8.21
CA THR A 45 14.43 4.74 -9.29
C THR A 45 15.17 6.10 -9.24
N SER A 46 14.44 7.17 -8.93
CA SER A 46 15.02 8.52 -8.89
C SER A 46 15.93 8.71 -7.68
N ILE A 47 15.54 8.22 -6.51
CA ILE A 47 16.31 8.28 -5.26
C ILE A 47 17.60 7.48 -5.41
N GLU A 48 17.51 6.26 -5.96
CA GLU A 48 18.68 5.42 -6.24
C GLU A 48 19.65 6.13 -7.19
N TYR A 49 19.15 6.68 -8.30
CA TYR A 49 19.99 7.41 -9.23
C TYR A 49 20.67 8.61 -8.56
N ILE A 50 19.90 9.47 -7.88
CA ILE A 50 20.42 10.70 -7.25
C ILE A 50 21.47 10.38 -6.20
N ASN A 51 21.23 9.39 -5.32
CA ASN A 51 22.19 9.00 -4.28
C ASN A 51 23.49 8.39 -4.84
N ASN A 52 23.45 7.83 -6.06
CA ASN A 52 24.64 7.33 -6.74
C ASN A 52 25.39 8.42 -7.55
N HIS A 53 24.84 9.64 -7.66
CA HIS A 53 25.38 10.74 -8.47
C HIS A 53 25.52 12.04 -7.66
N LEU A 54 26.16 11.97 -6.49
CA LEU A 54 26.31 13.10 -5.56
C LEU A 54 27.43 14.09 -5.92
N GLU A 55 28.36 13.65 -6.78
CA GLU A 55 29.45 14.47 -7.28
C GLU A 55 28.97 15.42 -8.39
N PRO A 56 29.50 16.64 -8.49
CA PRO A 56 29.17 17.57 -9.56
C PRO A 56 29.34 16.92 -10.96
N PRO A 57 28.27 16.87 -11.79
CA PRO A 57 28.30 16.18 -13.08
C PRO A 57 29.38 16.74 -14.01
N LYS A 58 30.20 15.85 -14.59
CA LYS A 58 31.31 16.24 -15.48
C LYS A 58 30.95 16.34 -16.96
N THR A 59 29.78 15.84 -17.34
CA THR A 59 29.25 15.86 -18.72
C THR A 59 27.85 16.47 -18.74
N GLU A 60 27.47 17.04 -19.87
CA GLU A 60 26.14 17.60 -20.07
C GLU A 60 25.05 16.52 -19.92
N GLU A 61 25.26 15.32 -20.44
CA GLU A 61 24.34 14.18 -20.32
C GLU A 61 24.09 13.79 -18.86
N ASN A 62 25.14 13.78 -18.02
CA ASN A 62 24.99 13.47 -16.61
C ASN A 62 24.24 14.57 -15.85
N LEU A 63 24.49 15.84 -16.20
CA LEU A 63 23.77 16.98 -15.63
C LEU A 63 22.29 16.97 -16.04
N LEU A 64 22.03 16.71 -17.31
CA LEU A 64 20.69 16.55 -17.86
C LEU A 64 19.92 15.45 -17.13
N SER A 65 20.53 14.26 -17.04
CA SER A 65 19.94 13.12 -16.34
C SER A 65 19.67 13.45 -14.87
N PHE A 66 20.62 14.09 -14.16
CA PHE A 66 20.41 14.52 -12.78
C PHE A 66 19.21 15.46 -12.64
N LEU A 67 19.08 16.46 -13.51
CA LEU A 67 17.96 17.41 -13.50
C LEU A 67 16.61 16.73 -13.80
N VAL A 68 16.58 15.74 -14.69
CA VAL A 68 15.39 14.94 -14.98
C VAL A 68 14.94 14.17 -13.73
N TYR A 69 15.85 13.43 -13.08
CA TYR A 69 15.52 12.68 -11.85
C TYR A 69 15.17 13.60 -10.67
N ALA A 70 15.86 14.73 -10.51
CA ALA A 70 15.53 15.74 -9.50
C ALA A 70 14.10 16.28 -9.70
N ASN A 71 13.70 16.52 -10.95
CA ASN A 71 12.35 16.94 -11.26
C ASN A 71 11.31 15.83 -11.02
N MET A 72 11.63 14.57 -11.32
CA MET A 72 10.72 13.46 -11.00
C MET A 72 10.45 13.38 -9.51
N VAL A 73 11.48 13.56 -8.67
CA VAL A 73 11.32 13.64 -7.21
C VAL A 73 10.48 14.84 -6.80
N SER A 74 10.87 16.06 -7.19
CA SER A 74 10.18 17.28 -6.77
C SER A 74 8.71 17.30 -7.22
N ASN A 75 8.43 16.88 -8.45
CA ASN A 75 7.08 16.85 -8.99
C ASN A 75 6.24 15.72 -8.36
N GLY A 76 6.84 14.54 -8.15
CA GLY A 76 6.16 13.43 -7.49
C GLY A 76 5.68 13.81 -6.09
N ILE A 77 6.53 14.45 -5.28
CA ILE A 77 6.13 14.92 -3.95
C ILE A 77 5.05 15.98 -4.02
N ARG A 78 5.18 16.97 -4.93
CA ARG A 78 4.16 18.00 -5.09
C ARG A 78 2.80 17.41 -5.46
N LEU A 79 2.75 16.47 -6.40
CA LEU A 79 1.51 15.82 -6.82
C LEU A 79 0.82 15.11 -5.64
N ILE A 80 1.56 14.40 -4.81
CA ILE A 80 1.02 13.75 -3.62
C ILE A 80 0.49 14.78 -2.61
N LEU A 81 1.24 15.87 -2.36
CA LEU A 81 0.80 16.94 -1.47
C LEU A 81 -0.50 17.58 -1.96
N GLU A 82 -0.60 17.89 -3.26
CA GLU A 82 -1.79 18.46 -3.89
C GLU A 82 -3.00 17.52 -3.80
N ASP A 83 -2.81 16.24 -4.13
CA ASP A 83 -3.84 15.20 -4.08
C ASP A 83 -4.39 15.01 -2.66
N MET A 84 -3.50 15.00 -1.66
CA MET A 84 -3.85 14.91 -0.25
C MET A 84 -4.26 16.25 0.39
N LYS A 85 -4.25 17.34 -0.38
CA LYS A 85 -4.54 18.71 0.07
C LYS A 85 -3.68 19.13 1.27
N ILE A 86 -2.43 18.69 1.31
CA ILE A 86 -1.45 19.03 2.33
C ILE A 86 -0.67 20.24 1.86
N THR A 87 -0.67 21.31 2.65
CA THR A 87 0.10 22.52 2.33
C THR A 87 1.59 22.26 2.43
N SER A 88 2.32 22.60 1.38
CA SER A 88 3.78 22.57 1.39
C SER A 88 4.34 23.63 2.32
N ASP A 89 5.51 23.38 2.93
CA ASP A 89 6.23 24.42 3.67
C ASP A 89 6.63 25.61 2.80
N PHE A 90 6.67 25.41 1.47
CA PHE A 90 7.19 26.36 0.50
C PHE A 90 6.10 27.06 -0.35
N ASP A 91 4.82 26.72 -0.16
CA ASP A 91 3.70 27.30 -0.94
C ASP A 91 3.43 28.77 -0.62
N ASP A 92 3.70 29.20 0.62
CA ASP A 92 3.43 30.57 1.05
C ASP A 92 4.55 31.51 0.64
N ALA A 93 4.35 32.22 -0.48
CA ALA A 93 5.28 33.22 -1.00
C ALA A 93 5.57 34.39 -0.04
N LYS A 94 4.87 34.51 1.10
CA LYS A 94 5.18 35.47 2.17
C LYS A 94 6.21 34.94 3.18
N LYS A 95 6.45 33.63 3.22
CA LYS A 95 7.43 33.02 4.12
C LYS A 95 8.82 33.10 3.53
N GLU A 96 9.77 33.47 4.38
CA GLU A 96 11.19 33.56 4.00
C GLU A 96 11.75 32.22 3.50
N GLY A 97 11.25 31.10 4.05
CA GLY A 97 11.66 29.75 3.68
C GLY A 97 11.35 29.36 2.23
N SER A 98 10.43 30.05 1.54
CA SER A 98 10.11 29.80 0.13
C SER A 98 11.17 30.30 -0.86
N TYR A 99 12.26 30.90 -0.38
CA TYR A 99 13.30 31.53 -1.20
C TYR A 99 14.72 31.22 -0.68
N PHE A 100 14.86 30.15 0.10
CA PHE A 100 16.07 29.84 0.84
C PHE A 100 17.24 29.42 -0.07
N TYR A 101 16.96 28.84 -1.24
CA TYR A 101 17.98 28.21 -2.08
C TYR A 101 18.45 29.09 -3.23
N PHE A 102 17.52 29.72 -3.96
CA PHE A 102 17.85 30.32 -5.26
C PHE A 102 17.79 31.85 -5.30
N ARG A 103 17.40 32.51 -4.20
CA ARG A 103 17.22 33.97 -4.18
C ARG A 103 18.49 34.73 -4.57
N ASP A 104 19.63 34.36 -3.99
CA ASP A 104 20.89 35.05 -4.28
C ASP A 104 21.32 34.86 -5.74
N ILE A 105 21.00 33.71 -6.33
CA ILE A 105 21.21 33.41 -7.75
C ILE A 105 20.29 34.28 -8.63
N CYS A 106 19.04 34.50 -8.21
CA CYS A 106 18.10 35.38 -8.91
C CYS A 106 18.56 36.85 -8.89
N MET A 107 19.04 37.31 -7.74
CA MET A 107 19.51 38.68 -7.53
C MET A 107 20.88 38.93 -8.17
N GLY A 108 21.69 37.89 -8.32
CA GLY A 108 23.01 37.95 -8.93
C GLY A 108 22.98 38.09 -10.45
N PHE A 109 24.14 38.47 -11.01
CA PHE A 109 24.36 38.39 -12.46
C PHE A 109 24.31 36.90 -12.90
N PRO A 110 23.68 36.56 -14.03
CA PRO A 110 23.21 37.45 -15.10
C PRO A 110 21.72 37.87 -15.04
N LEU A 111 20.98 37.45 -14.01
CA LEU A 111 19.53 37.67 -13.92
C LEU A 111 19.18 39.02 -13.32
N SER A 112 19.92 39.47 -12.30
CA SER A 112 19.78 40.78 -11.65
C SER A 112 18.33 41.14 -11.28
N ILE A 113 17.54 40.15 -10.83
CA ILE A 113 16.13 40.33 -10.46
C ILE A 113 16.07 41.07 -9.12
N PRO A 114 15.32 42.18 -8.99
CA PRO A 114 15.12 42.85 -7.71
C PRO A 114 14.52 41.91 -6.66
N LYS A 115 14.89 42.07 -5.40
CA LYS A 115 14.48 41.17 -4.30
C LYS A 115 12.97 40.99 -4.23
N GLU A 116 12.22 42.08 -4.37
CA GLU A 116 10.76 42.14 -4.37
C GLU A 116 10.10 41.37 -5.53
N ASN A 117 10.85 41.09 -6.59
CA ASN A 117 10.39 40.39 -7.79
C ASN A 117 10.99 38.98 -7.92
N CYS A 118 11.80 38.53 -6.95
CA CYS A 118 12.39 37.20 -7.00
C CYS A 118 11.29 36.12 -6.96
N PRO A 119 11.37 35.09 -7.82
CA PRO A 119 10.48 33.94 -7.73
C PRO A 119 10.77 33.13 -6.46
N THR A 120 9.78 32.35 -6.00
CA THR A 120 10.04 31.30 -5.00
C THR A 120 10.96 30.23 -5.56
N ASP A 121 11.58 29.45 -4.69
CA ASP A 121 12.52 28.39 -5.08
C ASP A 121 11.87 27.39 -6.06
N ASP A 122 10.61 27.03 -5.86
CA ASP A 122 9.88 26.12 -6.76
C ASP A 122 9.64 26.73 -8.15
N LYS A 123 9.30 28.02 -8.21
CA LYS A 123 9.15 28.71 -9.50
C LYS A 123 10.49 28.88 -10.20
N PHE A 124 11.57 29.09 -9.45
CA PHE A 124 12.91 29.13 -10.00
C PHE A 124 13.36 27.77 -10.52
N PHE A 125 13.09 26.69 -9.78
CA PHE A 125 13.38 25.34 -10.23
C PHE A 125 12.55 24.95 -11.47
N GLU A 126 11.29 25.39 -11.56
CA GLU A 126 10.48 25.25 -12.77
C GLU A 126 11.07 26.00 -13.97
N PHE A 127 11.71 27.13 -13.74
CA PHE A 127 12.47 27.83 -14.78
C PHE A 127 13.71 27.05 -15.18
N ILE A 128 14.55 26.61 -14.22
CA ILE A 128 15.70 25.73 -14.51
C ILE A 128 15.25 24.55 -15.37
N ARG A 129 14.13 23.91 -15.03
CA ARG A 129 13.54 22.81 -15.80
C ARG A 129 13.17 23.20 -17.23
N SER A 130 12.53 24.35 -17.43
CA SER A 130 12.09 24.80 -18.76
C SER A 130 13.27 25.13 -19.68
N VAL A 131 14.33 25.73 -19.13
CA VAL A 131 15.56 26.02 -19.87
C VAL A 131 16.57 24.87 -19.90
N SER A 132 16.25 23.68 -19.36
CA SER A 132 17.18 22.54 -19.40
C SER A 132 16.68 21.40 -20.27
N PHE A 133 15.50 20.85 -19.98
CA PHE A 133 15.02 19.65 -20.65
C PHE A 133 13.53 19.70 -21.02
N ALA A 134 12.75 20.60 -20.41
CA ALA A 134 11.34 20.75 -20.72
C ALA A 134 11.10 21.92 -21.67
N HIS A 135 11.32 21.68 -22.97
CA HIS A 135 11.12 22.60 -24.08
C HIS A 135 12.08 23.81 -24.12
N PRO A 136 13.31 23.65 -24.67
CA PRO A 136 14.33 24.71 -24.74
C PRO A 136 13.93 25.92 -25.63
N PHE A 137 12.76 25.88 -26.29
CA PHE A 137 12.29 26.89 -27.25
C PHE A 137 11.10 27.73 -26.79
N ASN A 138 10.51 27.48 -25.61
CA ASN A 138 9.44 28.33 -25.05
C ASN A 138 9.39 28.25 -23.51
N THR A 139 9.84 29.30 -22.83
CA THR A 139 10.01 29.35 -21.37
C THR A 139 9.01 30.26 -20.65
N ASP A 140 8.03 30.82 -21.36
CA ASP A 140 7.08 31.84 -20.86
C ASP A 140 6.21 31.39 -19.67
N ARG A 141 6.29 30.11 -19.28
CA ARG A 141 5.42 29.51 -18.26
C ARG A 141 5.92 29.65 -16.81
N ALA A 142 7.21 29.85 -16.55
CA ALA A 142 7.78 29.65 -15.20
C ALA A 142 8.17 30.94 -14.44
N ILE A 143 8.83 31.90 -15.09
CA ILE A 143 9.20 33.19 -14.48
C ILE A 143 8.68 34.32 -15.38
N LYS A 144 7.92 35.24 -14.78
CA LYS A 144 7.56 36.51 -15.43
C LYS A 144 8.71 37.49 -15.23
N PHE A 145 9.69 37.43 -16.14
CA PHE A 145 10.74 38.45 -16.19
C PHE A 145 10.12 39.82 -16.51
N PRO A 146 10.75 40.91 -16.06
CA PRO A 146 10.33 42.25 -16.46
C PRO A 146 10.13 42.32 -17.97
N GLU A 147 8.97 42.85 -18.40
CA GLU A 147 8.68 43.17 -19.80
C GLU A 147 8.58 42.01 -20.83
N LYS A 148 8.24 40.78 -20.43
CA LYS A 148 8.06 39.63 -21.37
C LYS A 148 9.36 39.17 -22.08
N GLU A 149 10.51 39.22 -21.40
CA GLU A 149 11.74 38.57 -21.88
C GLU A 149 11.54 37.04 -21.93
N MET A 150 11.93 36.41 -23.05
CA MET A 150 11.93 34.96 -23.21
C MET A 150 13.37 34.45 -23.24
N HIS A 151 13.67 33.41 -22.48
CA HIS A 151 14.98 32.78 -22.46
C HIS A 151 14.97 31.47 -23.24
N TYR A 152 16.09 31.16 -23.86
CA TYR A 152 16.33 29.90 -24.56
C TYR A 152 17.65 29.32 -24.08
N SER A 153 17.78 28.00 -24.12
CA SER A 153 19.01 27.34 -23.70
C SER A 153 19.34 26.20 -24.64
N PRO A 154 20.45 26.29 -25.37
CA PRO A 154 20.87 25.24 -26.29
C PRO A 154 21.73 24.18 -25.61
N PHE A 155 22.31 24.42 -24.42
CA PHE A 155 23.09 23.42 -23.70
C PHE A 155 23.29 23.75 -22.22
N LEU A 156 23.52 22.70 -21.43
CA LEU A 156 23.89 22.77 -20.02
C LEU A 156 25.40 22.86 -19.83
N ILE A 157 25.83 23.49 -18.76
CA ILE A 157 27.25 23.70 -18.42
C ILE A 157 27.62 22.74 -17.27
N PRO A 158 28.19 21.56 -17.55
CA PRO A 158 28.63 20.65 -16.50
C PRO A 158 29.85 21.19 -15.74
N ASN A 159 30.12 20.58 -14.59
CA ASN A 159 31.26 20.92 -13.74
C ASN A 159 32.58 20.55 -14.43
N THR A 160 33.17 21.51 -15.12
CA THR A 160 34.46 21.40 -15.81
C THR A 160 35.47 22.38 -15.24
N ASN A 161 36.72 22.35 -15.71
CA ASN A 161 37.73 23.33 -15.33
C ASN A 161 37.33 24.78 -15.63
N PHE A 162 36.35 25.01 -16.51
CA PHE A 162 35.73 26.32 -16.77
C PHE A 162 35.13 26.95 -15.50
N MET A 163 34.62 26.16 -14.55
CA MET A 163 34.02 26.68 -13.33
C MET A 163 35.02 27.46 -12.46
N LYS A 164 36.32 27.17 -12.57
CA LYS A 164 37.39 27.90 -11.88
C LYS A 164 37.42 29.38 -12.25
N SER A 165 37.07 29.77 -13.48
CA SER A 165 37.02 31.19 -13.86
C SER A 165 35.88 31.95 -13.20
N TYR A 166 34.90 31.24 -12.63
CA TYR A 166 33.79 31.81 -11.85
C TYR A 166 34.00 31.71 -10.34
N GLY A 167 35.13 31.13 -9.89
CA GLY A 167 35.43 30.97 -8.46
C GLY A 167 34.56 29.93 -7.74
N ILE A 168 33.83 29.07 -8.46
CA ILE A 168 32.95 28.04 -7.90
C ILE A 168 33.53 26.67 -8.25
N THR A 169 33.81 25.83 -7.25
CA THR A 169 34.48 24.53 -7.47
C THR A 169 33.50 23.41 -7.84
N ASP A 170 32.29 23.44 -7.29
CA ASP A 170 31.20 22.49 -7.53
C ASP A 170 30.15 23.04 -8.51
N GLY A 171 30.51 24.08 -9.28
CA GLY A 171 29.57 24.81 -10.13
C GLY A 171 28.97 23.94 -11.22
N ILE A 172 27.69 24.14 -11.46
CA ILE A 172 26.93 23.71 -12.64
C ILE A 172 26.23 24.93 -13.23
N GLY A 173 25.80 24.87 -14.48
CA GLY A 173 25.11 26.00 -15.06
C GLY A 173 24.29 25.71 -16.30
N ILE A 174 23.70 26.77 -16.81
CA ILE A 174 22.83 26.79 -17.99
C ILE A 174 23.22 28.00 -18.82
N ARG A 175 23.42 27.79 -20.12
CA ARG A 175 23.65 28.91 -21.03
C ARG A 175 22.32 29.46 -21.54
N LEU A 176 22.09 30.74 -21.31
CA LEU A 176 20.88 31.45 -21.64
C LEU A 176 21.11 32.40 -22.83
N TYR A 177 20.17 32.35 -23.76
CA TYR A 177 19.97 33.29 -24.85
C TYR A 177 18.66 34.02 -24.60
N SER A 178 18.57 35.27 -25.05
CA SER A 178 17.39 36.11 -24.85
C SER A 178 16.91 36.65 -26.19
N ASN A 179 15.59 36.77 -26.36
CA ASN A 179 15.02 37.48 -27.51
C ASN A 179 15.23 39.00 -27.47
N ARG A 180 15.85 39.53 -26.41
CA ARG A 180 16.09 40.98 -26.22
C ARG A 180 17.53 41.41 -26.35
N THR A 181 18.48 40.50 -26.16
CA THR A 181 19.91 40.82 -26.17
C THR A 181 20.69 39.77 -26.93
N ASP A 182 21.60 40.20 -27.79
CA ASP A 182 22.53 39.31 -28.50
C ASP A 182 23.62 38.73 -27.58
N SER A 183 23.68 39.17 -26.32
CA SER A 183 24.61 38.66 -25.32
C SER A 183 24.20 37.29 -24.80
N VAL A 184 25.13 36.34 -24.88
CA VAL A 184 25.05 35.04 -24.19
C VAL A 184 25.26 35.25 -22.69
N LYS A 185 24.41 34.65 -21.86
CA LYS A 185 24.47 34.73 -20.40
C LYS A 185 24.66 33.32 -19.83
N ASP A 186 25.63 33.13 -18.95
CA ASP A 186 25.83 31.85 -18.26
C ASP A 186 25.29 31.97 -16.82
N LEU A 187 24.22 31.24 -16.52
CA LEU A 187 23.68 31.10 -15.18
C LEU A 187 24.41 29.96 -14.48
N ILE A 188 25.32 30.28 -13.56
CA ILE A 188 26.15 29.30 -12.85
C ILE A 188 25.85 29.38 -11.36
N PHE A 189 25.70 28.21 -10.73
CA PHE A 189 25.45 28.08 -9.31
C PHE A 189 26.05 26.78 -8.75
N SER A 190 26.18 26.73 -7.42
CA SER A 190 26.70 25.55 -6.71
C SER A 190 25.76 24.35 -6.86
N PHE A 191 26.31 23.17 -7.12
CA PHE A 191 25.55 21.93 -7.18
C PHE A 191 24.95 21.56 -5.80
N ASP A 192 25.62 21.93 -4.72
CA ASP A 192 25.10 21.72 -3.36
C ASP A 192 23.81 22.48 -3.08
N ILE A 193 23.60 23.65 -3.69
CA ILE A 193 22.32 24.39 -3.58
C ILE A 193 21.18 23.56 -4.19
N LEU A 194 21.39 23.00 -5.39
CA LEU A 194 20.40 22.15 -6.05
C LEU A 194 20.10 20.89 -5.24
N LYS A 195 21.14 20.23 -4.70
CA LYS A 195 20.99 19.06 -3.84
C LYS A 195 20.20 19.40 -2.57
N SER A 196 20.47 20.55 -1.95
CA SER A 196 19.78 21.00 -0.73
C SER A 196 18.31 21.33 -1.00
N TYR A 197 18.02 22.03 -2.10
CA TYR A 197 16.66 22.25 -2.57
C TYR A 197 15.91 20.91 -2.73
N LEU A 198 16.50 19.97 -3.47
CA LEU A 198 15.90 18.67 -3.74
C LEU A 198 15.60 17.88 -2.46
N ARG A 199 16.58 17.83 -1.53
CA ARG A 199 16.40 17.19 -0.22
C ARG A 199 15.19 17.76 0.52
N SER A 200 15.08 19.09 0.58
CA SER A 200 13.97 19.72 1.29
C SER A 200 12.59 19.44 0.69
N ARG A 201 12.51 19.21 -0.63
CA ARG A 201 11.27 18.79 -1.29
C ARG A 201 10.96 17.34 -0.99
N TYR A 202 11.97 16.47 -1.07
CA TYR A 202 11.84 15.06 -0.77
C TYR A 202 11.36 14.80 0.67
N GLU A 203 11.92 15.52 1.65
CA GLU A 203 11.58 15.37 3.08
C GLU A 203 10.11 15.71 3.39
N GLN A 204 9.41 16.49 2.55
CA GLN A 204 7.98 16.74 2.73
C GLN A 204 7.11 15.50 2.57
N LEU A 205 7.63 14.40 2.00
CA LEU A 205 6.92 13.12 1.99
C LEU A 205 6.59 12.64 3.41
N GLU A 206 7.40 12.99 4.41
CA GLU A 206 7.13 12.66 5.81
C GLU A 206 5.81 13.26 6.31
N LYS A 207 5.42 14.44 5.82
CA LYS A 207 4.12 15.05 6.15
C LYS A 207 2.96 14.22 5.61
N VAL A 208 3.13 13.67 4.42
CA VAL A 208 2.12 12.80 3.82
C VAL A 208 2.00 11.53 4.65
N THR A 209 3.13 10.90 4.98
CA THR A 209 3.15 9.72 5.87
C THR A 209 2.46 10.00 7.21
N ASN A 210 2.73 11.15 7.83
CA ASN A 210 2.06 11.56 9.07
C ASN A 210 0.54 11.69 8.88
N ARG A 211 0.09 12.33 7.79
CA ARG A 211 -1.34 12.45 7.50
C ARG A 211 -2.01 11.09 7.26
N LEU A 212 -1.33 10.16 6.61
CA LEU A 212 -1.85 8.80 6.42
C LEU A 212 -1.97 8.05 7.75
N ASN A 213 -0.99 8.18 8.65
CA ASN A 213 -1.06 7.62 10.00
C ASN A 213 -2.22 8.22 10.81
N GLU A 214 -2.50 9.53 10.69
CA GLU A 214 -3.67 10.16 11.31
C GLU A 214 -4.98 9.55 10.79
N ILE A 215 -5.10 9.37 9.46
CA ILE A 215 -6.29 8.75 8.84
C ILE A 215 -6.50 7.33 9.37
N LEU A 216 -5.43 6.52 9.43
CA LEU A 216 -5.49 5.16 9.97
C LEU A 216 -5.93 5.17 11.44
N PHE A 217 -5.34 6.05 12.24
CA PHE A 217 -5.70 6.17 13.65
C PHE A 217 -7.17 6.57 13.84
N GLU A 218 -7.66 7.58 13.10
CA GLU A 218 -9.05 8.01 13.14
C GLU A 218 -10.02 6.87 12.77
N LYS A 219 -9.70 6.10 11.72
CA LYS A 219 -10.51 4.96 11.28
C LYS A 219 -10.49 3.81 12.29
N GLU A 220 -9.33 3.52 12.88
CA GLU A 220 -9.22 2.51 13.93
C GLU A 220 -10.10 2.86 15.14
N GLN A 221 -10.11 4.14 15.57
CA GLN A 221 -10.97 4.59 16.65
C GLN A 221 -12.47 4.46 16.30
N GLU A 222 -12.86 4.80 15.07
CA GLU A 222 -14.22 4.59 14.56
C GLU A 222 -14.62 3.11 14.69
N TRP A 223 -13.78 2.20 14.22
CA TRP A 223 -14.02 0.76 14.28
C TRP A 223 -14.06 0.20 15.70
N ARG A 224 -13.20 0.69 16.60
CA ARG A 224 -13.19 0.27 18.02
C ARG A 224 -14.45 0.73 18.76
N ASN A 225 -15.06 1.83 18.35
CA ASN A 225 -16.32 2.33 18.92
C ASN A 225 -17.54 1.53 18.46
N GLN A 226 -17.47 0.86 17.30
CA GLN A 226 -18.50 -0.05 16.83
C GLN A 226 -18.35 -1.41 17.52
N LYS A 227 -19.22 -1.67 18.51
CA LYS A 227 -19.29 -2.95 19.23
C LYS A 227 -20.34 -3.88 18.64
N VAL A 228 -20.06 -5.18 18.67
CA VAL A 228 -21.00 -6.23 18.26
C VAL A 228 -22.09 -6.40 19.32
N ASP A 229 -23.36 -6.49 18.92
CA ASP A 229 -24.48 -6.79 19.82
C ASP A 229 -24.49 -8.28 20.21
N ARG A 230 -24.26 -8.52 21.50
CA ARG A 230 -24.17 -9.87 22.08
C ARG A 230 -25.52 -10.46 22.46
N ASN A 231 -26.61 -9.70 22.32
CA ASN A 231 -27.96 -10.14 22.69
C ASN A 231 -28.70 -10.81 21.51
N LEU A 232 -28.06 -10.90 20.34
CA LEU A 232 -28.63 -11.52 19.15
C LEU A 232 -28.58 -13.05 19.21
N SER A 233 -29.29 -13.70 18.28
CA SER A 233 -29.14 -15.14 18.09
C SER A 233 -27.73 -15.48 17.61
N PRO A 234 -27.20 -16.70 17.85
CA PRO A 234 -25.84 -17.06 17.43
C PRO A 234 -25.53 -16.77 15.95
N VAL A 235 -26.48 -17.08 15.06
CA VAL A 235 -26.34 -16.83 13.62
C VAL A 235 -26.35 -15.32 13.32
N ASP A 236 -27.24 -14.57 13.97
CA ASP A 236 -27.34 -13.12 13.75
C ASP A 236 -26.12 -12.39 14.30
N THR A 237 -25.55 -12.82 15.44
CA THR A 237 -24.27 -12.30 15.95
C THR A 237 -23.14 -12.55 14.95
N LEU A 238 -23.01 -13.75 14.39
CA LEU A 238 -21.98 -14.02 13.37
C LEU A 238 -22.18 -13.17 12.10
N LYS A 239 -23.41 -12.94 11.66
CA LYS A 239 -23.72 -12.05 10.53
C LYS A 239 -23.36 -10.60 10.84
N GLU A 240 -23.58 -10.15 12.07
CA GLU A 240 -23.17 -8.81 12.52
C GLU A 240 -21.64 -8.67 12.53
N ILE A 241 -20.93 -9.68 13.03
CA ILE A 241 -19.46 -9.74 12.96
C ILE A 241 -19.00 -9.67 11.50
N ALA A 242 -19.57 -10.47 10.60
CA ALA A 242 -19.23 -10.45 9.18
C ALA A 242 -19.44 -9.06 8.55
N LYS A 243 -20.54 -8.39 8.89
CA LYS A 243 -20.80 -7.00 8.45
C LYS A 243 -19.74 -6.03 8.99
N ALA A 244 -19.33 -6.19 10.26
CA ALA A 244 -18.27 -5.38 10.84
C ALA A 244 -16.95 -5.59 10.10
N LEU A 245 -16.54 -6.83 9.83
CA LEU A 245 -15.33 -7.15 9.07
C LEU A 245 -15.38 -6.57 7.64
N GLN A 246 -16.49 -6.71 6.92
CA GLN A 246 -16.66 -6.12 5.59
C GLN A 246 -16.49 -4.60 5.61
N SER A 247 -17.06 -3.92 6.60
CA SER A 247 -16.91 -2.46 6.76
C SER A 247 -15.47 -2.03 7.11
N ARG A 248 -14.65 -2.97 7.57
CA ARG A 248 -13.24 -2.82 7.92
C ARG A 248 -12.31 -3.36 6.83
N TYR A 249 -12.88 -3.80 5.71
CA TYR A 249 -12.18 -4.38 4.57
C TYR A 249 -11.43 -5.69 4.88
N GLU A 250 -11.94 -6.46 5.85
CA GLU A 250 -11.41 -7.75 6.27
C GLU A 250 -12.16 -8.92 5.64
N SER A 251 -11.49 -10.08 5.55
CA SER A 251 -12.07 -11.30 4.98
C SER A 251 -13.15 -11.91 5.87
N THR A 252 -14.30 -12.28 5.30
CA THR A 252 -15.39 -12.98 6.01
C THR A 252 -15.46 -14.48 5.73
N SER A 253 -14.54 -15.02 4.92
CA SER A 253 -14.68 -16.38 4.37
C SER A 253 -14.91 -17.48 5.43
N SER A 254 -14.16 -17.46 6.54
CA SER A 254 -14.32 -18.40 7.65
C SER A 254 -15.63 -18.18 8.42
N LEU A 255 -16.06 -16.93 8.60
CA LEU A 255 -17.35 -16.61 9.23
C LEU A 255 -18.51 -17.09 8.37
N ASP A 256 -18.48 -16.83 7.06
CA ASP A 256 -19.52 -17.23 6.11
C ASP A 256 -19.69 -18.77 6.14
N LYS A 257 -18.57 -19.50 6.27
CA LYS A 257 -18.58 -20.96 6.42
C LYS A 257 -19.14 -21.41 7.78
N ALA A 258 -18.82 -20.72 8.87
CA ALA A 258 -19.39 -21.01 10.19
C ALA A 258 -20.92 -20.78 10.21
N ILE A 259 -21.38 -19.65 9.66
CA ILE A 259 -22.81 -19.34 9.48
C ILE A 259 -23.50 -20.44 8.68
N LEU A 260 -22.90 -20.81 7.53
CA LEU A 260 -23.41 -21.90 6.70
C LEU A 260 -23.59 -23.18 7.52
N TYR A 261 -22.59 -23.58 8.33
CA TYR A 261 -22.65 -24.82 9.12
C TYR A 261 -23.68 -24.80 10.25
N LEU A 262 -23.97 -23.63 10.85
CA LEU A 262 -25.06 -23.48 11.80
C LEU A 262 -26.43 -23.63 11.14
N GLU A 263 -26.61 -23.07 9.94
CA GLU A 263 -27.91 -23.02 9.25
C GLU A 263 -28.22 -24.26 8.40
N TYR A 264 -27.21 -24.96 7.88
CA TYR A 264 -27.41 -26.00 6.86
C TYR A 264 -28.08 -27.27 7.40
N LYS A 265 -29.17 -27.75 6.80
CA LYS A 265 -29.84 -28.97 7.28
C LYS A 265 -29.05 -30.22 6.90
N HIS A 266 -28.89 -31.16 7.84
CA HIS A 266 -28.45 -32.52 7.51
C HIS A 266 -29.65 -33.42 7.23
N THR A 267 -29.47 -34.40 6.37
CA THR A 267 -30.54 -35.27 5.85
C THR A 267 -30.69 -36.56 6.66
N LYS A 268 -29.62 -37.02 7.32
CA LYS A 268 -29.60 -38.28 8.08
C LYS A 268 -29.78 -38.06 9.58
N PRO A 269 -30.79 -38.68 10.23
CA PRO A 269 -30.99 -38.58 11.67
C PRO A 269 -29.81 -39.08 12.50
N GLU A 270 -29.03 -40.05 12.01
CA GLU A 270 -27.86 -40.60 12.71
C GLU A 270 -26.78 -39.54 12.97
N ASN A 271 -26.74 -38.47 12.16
CA ASN A 271 -25.77 -37.39 12.30
C ASN A 271 -26.17 -36.34 13.35
N SER A 272 -27.39 -36.39 13.89
CA SER A 272 -27.96 -35.31 14.71
C SER A 272 -27.12 -34.99 15.94
N THR A 273 -26.65 -36.02 16.66
CA THR A 273 -25.83 -35.83 17.87
C THR A 273 -24.51 -35.14 17.52
N SER A 274 -23.75 -35.69 16.59
CA SER A 274 -22.44 -35.17 16.19
C SER A 274 -22.51 -33.77 15.59
N VAL A 275 -23.51 -33.52 14.74
CA VAL A 275 -23.73 -32.19 14.16
C VAL A 275 -24.13 -31.18 15.24
N SER A 276 -24.98 -31.57 16.20
CA SER A 276 -25.37 -30.68 17.30
C SER A 276 -24.18 -30.34 18.19
N SER A 277 -23.37 -31.34 18.57
CA SER A 277 -22.14 -31.11 19.34
C SER A 277 -21.15 -30.21 18.61
N TYR A 278 -20.95 -30.43 17.30
CA TYR A 278 -20.08 -29.57 16.50
C TYR A 278 -20.59 -28.12 16.38
N ARG A 279 -21.90 -27.93 16.23
CA ARG A 279 -22.50 -26.59 16.22
C ARG A 279 -22.38 -25.88 17.55
N GLU A 280 -22.55 -26.60 18.65
CA GLU A 280 -22.42 -26.05 19.99
C GLU A 280 -21.00 -25.49 20.21
N VAL A 281 -19.97 -26.12 19.65
CA VAL A 281 -18.60 -25.57 19.65
C VAL A 281 -18.53 -24.22 18.95
N ILE A 282 -19.11 -24.10 17.75
CA ILE A 282 -19.15 -22.83 17.02
C ILE A 282 -19.87 -21.77 17.86
N VAL A 283 -21.03 -22.12 18.42
CA VAL A 283 -21.81 -21.21 19.29
C VAL A 283 -21.02 -20.77 20.52
N ASN A 284 -20.33 -21.70 21.19
CA ASN A 284 -19.54 -21.43 22.38
C ASN A 284 -18.30 -20.56 22.08
N SER A 285 -17.84 -20.52 20.82
CA SER A 285 -16.75 -19.64 20.40
C SER A 285 -17.17 -18.18 20.18
N ILE A 286 -18.47 -17.91 19.98
CA ILE A 286 -19.00 -16.58 19.62
C ILE A 286 -18.55 -15.47 20.58
N PRO A 287 -18.59 -15.62 21.92
CA PRO A 287 -18.11 -14.57 22.82
C PRO A 287 -16.66 -14.15 22.53
N SER A 288 -15.79 -15.12 22.22
CA SER A 288 -14.39 -14.84 21.87
C SER A 288 -14.24 -14.20 20.49
N LEU A 289 -15.12 -14.55 19.54
CA LEU A 289 -15.18 -13.90 18.22
C LEU A 289 -15.65 -12.44 18.34
N CYS A 290 -16.64 -12.16 19.19
CA CYS A 290 -17.04 -10.79 19.51
C CYS A 290 -15.88 -10.01 20.13
N ASP A 291 -15.18 -10.59 21.12
CA ASP A 291 -14.02 -9.95 21.74
C ASP A 291 -12.90 -9.67 20.73
N ALA A 292 -12.59 -10.61 19.85
CA ALA A 292 -11.60 -10.43 18.80
C ALA A 292 -12.01 -9.29 17.84
N THR A 293 -13.27 -9.28 17.42
CA THR A 293 -13.84 -8.24 16.54
C THR A 293 -13.82 -6.86 17.19
N ASP A 294 -14.25 -6.76 18.45
CA ASP A 294 -14.31 -5.51 19.21
C ASP A 294 -12.92 -4.92 19.49
N ASN A 295 -11.89 -5.77 19.49
CA ASN A 295 -10.49 -5.41 19.73
C ASN A 295 -9.66 -5.26 18.43
N LEU A 296 -10.27 -5.50 17.26
CA LEU A 296 -9.62 -5.52 15.95
C LEU A 296 -8.51 -6.60 15.83
N ASP A 297 -8.67 -7.71 16.54
CA ASP A 297 -7.75 -8.85 16.55
C ASP A 297 -8.22 -9.90 15.53
N TYR A 298 -8.04 -9.60 14.24
CA TYR A 298 -8.52 -10.44 13.15
C TYR A 298 -7.74 -11.76 13.03
N GLU A 299 -6.47 -11.76 13.44
CA GLU A 299 -5.65 -12.98 13.51
C GLU A 299 -6.24 -13.97 14.51
N LYS A 300 -6.55 -13.52 15.74
CA LYS A 300 -7.21 -14.36 16.73
C LYS A 300 -8.59 -14.85 16.26
N LEU A 301 -9.35 -14.00 15.58
CA LEU A 301 -10.65 -14.39 15.01
C LEU A 301 -10.49 -15.55 14.02
N GLU A 302 -9.52 -15.45 13.11
CA GLU A 302 -9.23 -16.50 12.13
C GLU A 302 -8.63 -17.75 12.78
N ASP A 303 -7.78 -17.62 13.81
CA ASP A 303 -7.25 -18.75 14.56
C ASP A 303 -8.34 -19.57 15.25
N ILE A 304 -9.32 -18.89 15.86
CA ILE A 304 -10.48 -19.55 16.49
C ILE A 304 -11.27 -20.31 15.42
N LEU A 305 -11.66 -19.63 14.33
CA LEU A 305 -12.51 -20.23 13.31
C LEU A 305 -11.78 -21.34 12.53
N SER A 306 -10.53 -21.13 12.15
CA SER A 306 -9.73 -22.14 11.45
C SER A 306 -9.48 -23.36 12.32
N GLY A 307 -9.25 -23.18 13.62
CA GLY A 307 -9.13 -24.26 14.60
C GLY A 307 -10.37 -25.15 14.70
N ILE A 308 -11.56 -24.60 14.44
CA ILE A 308 -12.83 -25.32 14.42
C ILE A 308 -13.13 -25.90 13.03
N LEU A 309 -13.12 -25.05 12.00
CA LEU A 309 -13.59 -25.34 10.64
C LEU A 309 -12.59 -26.16 9.80
N ARG A 310 -11.32 -26.17 10.18
CA ARG A 310 -10.22 -26.88 9.52
C ARG A 310 -9.44 -27.73 10.53
N ALA A 311 -10.14 -28.25 11.54
CA ALA A 311 -9.55 -29.12 12.55
C ALA A 311 -8.78 -30.27 11.89
N ASN A 312 -7.54 -30.47 12.33
CA ASN A 312 -6.67 -31.53 11.81
C ASN A 312 -6.32 -32.52 12.93
N PRO A 313 -6.97 -33.69 13.00
CA PRO A 313 -6.63 -34.73 13.95
C PRO A 313 -5.20 -35.24 13.74
N LYS A 314 -4.49 -35.56 14.83
CA LYS A 314 -3.09 -36.02 14.78
C LYS A 314 -2.96 -37.46 14.28
N LYS A 315 -3.84 -38.35 14.74
CA LYS A 315 -3.90 -39.75 14.27
C LYS A 315 -4.95 -39.84 13.17
N THR A 316 -4.50 -40.01 11.92
CA THR A 316 -5.35 -40.21 10.75
C THR A 316 -4.72 -41.26 9.83
N TYR A 317 -5.45 -41.67 8.79
CA TYR A 317 -4.94 -42.57 7.75
C TYR A 317 -4.07 -41.79 6.74
N SER A 318 -3.14 -42.48 6.06
CA SER A 318 -2.07 -41.87 5.26
C SER A 318 -2.52 -40.90 4.16
N PHE A 319 -3.75 -41.04 3.66
CA PHE A 319 -4.31 -40.21 2.58
C PHE A 319 -5.32 -39.15 3.05
N ALA A 320 -5.52 -38.99 4.36
CA ALA A 320 -6.55 -38.10 4.91
C ALA A 320 -6.41 -36.66 4.43
N ASN A 321 -5.20 -36.09 4.48
CA ASN A 321 -4.96 -34.71 4.04
C ASN A 321 -5.29 -34.51 2.55
N TYR A 322 -4.91 -35.48 1.72
CA TYR A 322 -5.20 -35.43 0.29
C TYR A 322 -6.72 -35.50 0.02
N HIS A 323 -7.42 -36.42 0.69
CA HIS A 323 -8.88 -36.51 0.55
C HIS A 323 -9.58 -35.23 1.01
N LEU A 324 -9.19 -34.68 2.17
CA LEU A 324 -9.74 -33.44 2.71
C LEU A 324 -9.54 -32.26 1.76
N GLU A 325 -8.33 -32.08 1.23
CA GLU A 325 -8.04 -31.04 0.23
C GLU A 325 -9.01 -31.16 -0.95
N LYS A 326 -9.16 -32.35 -1.53
CA LYS A 326 -10.03 -32.55 -2.70
C LYS A 326 -11.50 -32.38 -2.39
N ILE A 327 -11.97 -32.83 -1.23
CA ILE A 327 -13.35 -32.59 -0.77
C ILE A 327 -13.64 -31.09 -0.71
N TYR A 328 -12.76 -30.30 -0.09
CA TYR A 328 -12.98 -28.86 0.03
C TYR A 328 -12.73 -28.09 -1.26
N THR A 329 -11.83 -28.53 -2.15
CA THR A 329 -11.57 -27.81 -3.41
C THR A 329 -12.51 -28.19 -4.54
N TYR A 330 -12.99 -29.43 -4.59
CA TYR A 330 -13.73 -29.95 -5.74
C TYR A 330 -15.25 -30.00 -5.57
N LEU A 331 -15.75 -30.09 -4.33
CA LEU A 331 -17.20 -30.11 -4.08
C LEU A 331 -17.79 -28.69 -4.05
N HIS A 332 -17.84 -28.07 -5.22
CA HIS A 332 -18.50 -26.78 -5.47
C HIS A 332 -19.31 -26.84 -6.76
N GLU A 333 -20.44 -26.12 -6.81
CA GLU A 333 -21.37 -26.16 -7.95
C GLU A 333 -20.73 -25.63 -9.26
N GLU A 334 -19.73 -24.76 -9.15
CA GLU A 334 -19.04 -24.13 -10.29
C GLU A 334 -17.90 -24.99 -10.87
N ASN A 335 -17.57 -26.12 -10.24
CA ASN A 335 -16.47 -26.98 -10.68
C ASN A 335 -16.84 -27.85 -11.89
N SER A 336 -15.81 -28.33 -12.60
CA SER A 336 -16.00 -29.27 -13.70
C SER A 336 -16.62 -30.59 -13.20
N PRO A 337 -17.45 -31.28 -14.02
CA PRO A 337 -18.04 -32.56 -13.64
C PRO A 337 -17.02 -33.62 -13.23
N ILE A 338 -15.83 -33.59 -13.84
CA ILE A 338 -14.72 -34.51 -13.52
C ILE A 338 -14.20 -34.24 -12.10
N ASN A 339 -13.99 -32.97 -11.75
CA ASN A 339 -13.54 -32.59 -10.40
C ASN A 339 -14.60 -32.96 -9.37
N ILE A 340 -15.87 -32.67 -9.64
CA ILE A 340 -16.99 -33.02 -8.75
C ILE A 340 -17.02 -34.53 -8.49
N ALA A 341 -16.98 -35.35 -9.54
CA ALA A 341 -16.98 -36.81 -9.41
C ALA A 341 -15.78 -37.30 -8.58
N TYR A 342 -14.61 -36.70 -8.79
CA TYR A 342 -13.43 -37.01 -8.00
C TYR A 342 -13.59 -36.60 -6.53
N GLY A 343 -14.14 -35.41 -6.25
CA GLY A 343 -14.42 -34.95 -4.90
C GLY A 343 -15.41 -35.85 -4.14
N LEU A 344 -16.45 -36.34 -4.83
CA LEU A 344 -17.42 -37.28 -4.26
C LEU A 344 -16.76 -38.63 -3.93
N HIS A 345 -15.89 -39.13 -4.82
CA HIS A 345 -15.12 -40.33 -4.56
C HIS A 345 -14.18 -40.16 -3.35
N MET A 346 -13.51 -39.02 -3.21
CA MET A 346 -12.67 -38.72 -2.04
C MET A 346 -13.51 -38.64 -0.75
N ALA A 347 -14.73 -38.10 -0.81
CA ALA A 347 -15.66 -38.09 0.31
C ALA A 347 -16.10 -39.50 0.71
N GLU A 348 -16.32 -40.41 -0.25
CA GLU A 348 -16.63 -41.82 0.00
C GLU A 348 -15.48 -42.53 0.72
N LEU A 349 -14.25 -42.36 0.24
CA LEU A 349 -13.06 -42.94 0.87
C LEU A 349 -12.87 -42.40 2.29
N PHE A 350 -13.01 -41.08 2.48
CA PHE A 350 -12.94 -40.47 3.81
C PHE A 350 -14.04 -41.00 4.75
N ALA A 351 -15.26 -41.17 4.25
CA ALA A 351 -16.36 -41.73 5.02
C ALA A 351 -16.04 -43.13 5.51
N ASN A 352 -15.49 -43.99 4.64
CA ASN A 352 -15.21 -45.38 4.91
C ASN A 352 -14.04 -45.60 5.86
N GLU A 353 -12.96 -44.83 5.69
CA GLU A 353 -11.71 -45.00 6.44
C GLU A 353 -11.71 -44.27 7.79
N PHE A 354 -12.51 -43.21 7.95
CA PHE A 354 -12.37 -42.29 9.09
C PHE A 354 -13.70 -41.80 9.68
N ALA A 355 -14.64 -41.35 8.86
CA ALA A 355 -15.78 -40.58 9.38
C ALA A 355 -16.81 -41.42 10.15
N ARG A 356 -16.94 -42.72 9.84
CA ARG A 356 -18.02 -43.63 10.33
C ARG A 356 -18.25 -43.63 11.84
N GLN A 357 -17.21 -43.42 12.65
CA GLN A 357 -17.35 -43.37 14.11
C GLN A 357 -18.03 -42.08 14.60
N TRP A 358 -18.01 -41.01 13.79
CA TRP A 358 -18.56 -39.70 14.12
C TRP A 358 -19.82 -39.38 13.33
N VAL A 359 -19.82 -39.65 12.03
CA VAL A 359 -20.90 -39.27 11.10
C VAL A 359 -21.07 -40.29 9.98
N ARG A 360 -22.28 -40.37 9.45
CA ARG A 360 -22.63 -41.10 8.24
C ARG A 360 -22.64 -40.14 7.05
N ILE A 361 -21.76 -40.36 6.08
CA ILE A 361 -21.70 -39.62 4.82
C ILE A 361 -22.06 -40.56 3.67
N ILE A 362 -23.01 -40.17 2.83
CA ILE A 362 -23.42 -40.89 1.62
C ILE A 362 -23.32 -39.88 0.46
N PRO A 363 -22.18 -39.80 -0.25
CA PRO A 363 -21.92 -38.73 -1.20
C PRO A 363 -22.98 -38.56 -2.29
N ASP A 364 -23.54 -39.67 -2.79
CA ASP A 364 -24.56 -39.65 -3.86
C ASP A 364 -25.94 -39.14 -3.41
N GLU A 365 -26.21 -39.12 -2.10
CA GLU A 365 -27.50 -38.72 -1.54
C GLU A 365 -27.46 -37.34 -0.86
N MET A 366 -26.28 -36.71 -0.79
CA MET A 366 -26.03 -35.53 0.01
C MET A 366 -25.57 -34.36 -0.85
N SER A 367 -25.90 -33.15 -0.42
CA SER A 367 -25.35 -31.96 -1.06
C SER A 367 -23.88 -31.77 -0.69
N TYR A 368 -23.14 -31.03 -1.53
CA TYR A 368 -21.74 -30.70 -1.27
C TYR A 368 -21.55 -29.98 0.07
N LYS A 369 -22.47 -29.06 0.40
CA LYS A 369 -22.47 -28.31 1.66
C LYS A 369 -22.70 -29.22 2.86
N GLU A 370 -23.58 -30.21 2.75
CA GLU A 370 -23.79 -31.23 3.78
C GLU A 370 -22.54 -32.09 3.97
N ILE A 371 -21.95 -32.59 2.88
CA ILE A 371 -20.73 -33.40 2.93
C ILE A 371 -19.62 -32.62 3.65
N GLN A 372 -19.39 -31.37 3.27
CA GLN A 372 -18.36 -30.53 3.89
C GLN A 372 -18.65 -30.26 5.38
N LEU A 373 -19.91 -30.05 5.78
CA LEU A 373 -20.31 -29.93 7.18
C LEU A 373 -19.95 -31.20 7.97
N LEU A 374 -20.34 -32.37 7.45
CA LEU A 374 -20.11 -33.66 8.12
C LEU A 374 -18.63 -34.00 8.21
N VAL A 375 -17.84 -33.71 7.16
CA VAL A 375 -16.39 -33.87 7.17
C VAL A 375 -15.76 -32.98 8.24
N SER A 376 -16.14 -31.71 8.31
CA SER A 376 -15.63 -30.78 9.33
C SER A 376 -15.98 -31.23 10.76
N ALA A 377 -17.21 -31.68 10.97
CA ALA A 377 -17.66 -32.21 12.25
C ALA A 377 -16.85 -33.47 12.66
N ALA A 378 -16.63 -34.42 11.74
CA ALA A 378 -15.85 -35.62 12.01
C ALA A 378 -14.41 -35.30 12.40
N CYS A 379 -13.75 -34.40 11.66
CA CYS A 379 -12.39 -33.97 11.95
C CYS A 379 -12.28 -33.26 13.30
N TYR A 380 -13.23 -32.36 13.62
CA TYR A 380 -13.22 -31.67 14.90
C TYR A 380 -13.42 -32.63 16.08
N LEU A 381 -14.44 -33.49 16.00
CA LEU A 381 -14.76 -34.43 17.08
C LEU A 381 -13.63 -35.43 17.33
N GLU A 382 -12.97 -35.91 16.27
CA GLU A 382 -11.79 -36.78 16.41
C GLU A 382 -10.64 -36.05 17.08
N LYS A 383 -10.33 -34.81 16.66
CA LYS A 383 -9.25 -34.02 17.24
C LYS A 383 -9.47 -33.86 18.76
N GLU A 384 -10.68 -33.49 19.16
CA GLU A 384 -11.07 -33.37 20.57
C GLU A 384 -10.94 -34.70 21.33
N ASN A 385 -11.35 -35.81 20.71
CA ASN A 385 -11.21 -37.13 21.32
C ASN A 385 -9.74 -37.48 21.59
N GLN A 386 -8.86 -37.25 20.60
CA GLN A 386 -7.43 -37.49 20.72
C GLN A 386 -6.76 -36.60 21.78
N GLU A 387 -7.20 -35.35 21.92
CA GLU A 387 -6.69 -34.43 22.94
C GLU A 387 -7.13 -34.83 24.36
N LYS A 388 -8.36 -35.35 24.50
CA LYS A 388 -8.84 -35.94 25.76
C LYS A 388 -8.07 -37.19 26.16
N GLU A 389 -7.77 -38.07 25.21
CA GLU A 389 -6.94 -39.27 25.45
C GLU A 389 -5.51 -38.94 25.90
N LEU A 390 -4.97 -37.78 25.48
CA LEU A 390 -3.61 -37.34 25.85
C LEU A 390 -3.54 -36.62 27.20
N SER A 391 -4.67 -36.19 27.74
CA SER A 391 -4.77 -35.47 29.02
C SER A 391 -5.20 -36.36 30.20
N LEU A 392 -5.53 -37.62 29.92
CA LEU A 392 -5.71 -38.72 30.87
C LEU A 392 -4.40 -39.51 31.01
#